data_AF-A0A2I2KT52-F1
#
_entry.id   AF-A0A2I2KT52-F1
#
_cell.length_a   1.000
_cell.length_b   1.000
_cell.length_c   1.000
_cell.angle_alpha   90.00
_cell.angle_beta   90.00
_cell.angle_gamma   90.00
#
_symmetry.space_group_name_H-M   'P 1'
#
loop_
_entity.id
_entity.type
_entity.pdbx_description
1 polymer ?
#
loop_
_entity_poly.entity_id
_entity_poly.type
_entity_poly.pdbx_seq_one_letter_code
_entity_poly.pdbx_strand_id
1 'polypeptide(L)'
;MRYGAAHGIAFDDELYYIAALLHDLGLTEPFDNHRLPFEEAGGHLAWVFGTAAGWPAQRSARVSEIIGLHMRDDVTAADDPESHLLQVATSWDVAGRRPEEFPPDAREEILARHPRLDFP
;
A
#
# COMPACT_ATOMS: atom_id res chain seq x y z
N MET A 1 6.78 -15.23 10.18
CA MET A 1 5.85 -15.28 9.03
C MET A 1 5.43 -13.86 8.67
N ARG A 2 5.13 -13.59 7.40
CA ARG A 2 4.60 -12.28 6.98
C ARG A 2 3.15 -12.13 7.45
N TYR A 3 2.72 -10.92 7.82
CA TYR A 3 1.43 -10.62 8.48
C TYR A 3 0.22 -11.32 7.85
N GLY A 4 0.04 -11.21 6.53
CA GLY A 4 -1.10 -11.82 5.82
C GLY A 4 -1.17 -13.35 5.98
N ALA A 5 -0.02 -14.03 5.93
CA ALA A 5 0.04 -15.47 6.14
C ALA A 5 -0.26 -15.87 7.60
N ALA A 6 0.19 -15.06 8.57
CA ALA A 6 -0.11 -15.30 9.98
C ALA A 6 -1.61 -15.16 10.29
N HIS A 7 -2.33 -14.36 9.50
CA HIS A 7 -3.76 -14.10 9.64
C HIS A 7 -4.64 -14.88 8.66
N GLY A 8 -4.05 -15.71 7.79
CA GLY A 8 -4.81 -16.46 6.78
C GLY A 8 -5.53 -15.58 5.75
N ILE A 9 -4.99 -14.39 5.46
CA ILE A 9 -5.57 -13.43 4.51
C ILE A 9 -5.12 -13.80 3.10
N ALA A 10 -6.07 -14.19 2.26
CA ALA A 10 -5.84 -14.37 0.83
C ALA A 10 -6.05 -13.04 0.09
N PHE A 11 -5.13 -12.71 -0.81
CA PHE A 11 -5.15 -11.47 -1.59
C PHE A 11 -4.48 -11.71 -2.95
N ASP A 12 -4.68 -10.78 -3.88
CA ASP A 12 -4.00 -10.77 -5.17
C ASP A 12 -2.58 -10.17 -5.03
N ASP A 13 -1.56 -11.03 -5.13
CA ASP A 13 -0.15 -10.66 -4.90
C ASP A 13 0.33 -9.51 -5.81
N GLU A 14 -0.02 -9.54 -7.10
CA GLU A 14 0.43 -8.52 -8.05
C GLU A 14 -0.30 -7.19 -7.78
N LEU A 15 -1.61 -7.25 -7.53
CA LEU A 15 -2.41 -6.06 -7.24
C LEU A 15 -1.93 -5.37 -5.96
N TYR A 16 -1.70 -6.14 -4.89
CA TYR A 16 -1.16 -5.63 -3.63
C TYR A 16 0.23 -5.04 -3.81
N TYR A 17 1.12 -5.74 -4.52
CA TYR A 17 2.48 -5.26 -4.77
C TYR A 17 2.50 -3.93 -5.52
N ILE A 18 1.69 -3.81 -6.57
CA ILE A 18 1.60 -2.56 -7.35
C ILE A 18 0.94 -1.45 -6.54
N ALA A 19 -0.08 -1.74 -5.73
CA ALA A 19 -0.65 -0.75 -4.82
C ALA A 19 0.40 -0.22 -3.83
N ALA A 20 1.14 -1.13 -3.17
CA ALA A 20 2.21 -0.76 -2.24
C ALA A 20 3.32 0.06 -2.91
N LEU A 21 3.71 -0.30 -4.13
CA LEU A 21 4.75 0.42 -4.88
C LEU A 21 4.33 1.85 -5.26
N LEU A 22 3.04 2.09 -5.49
CA LEU A 22 2.54 3.35 -6.06
C LEU A 22 1.79 4.24 -5.06
N HIS A 23 1.49 3.77 -3.85
CA HIS A 23 0.59 4.48 -2.93
C HIS A 23 1.05 5.92 -2.59
N ASP A 24 2.36 6.12 -2.47
CA ASP A 24 2.97 7.41 -2.15
C ASP A 24 3.37 8.23 -3.39
N LEU A 25 3.07 7.76 -4.61
CA LEU A 25 3.54 8.44 -5.82
C LEU A 25 2.99 9.88 -5.94
N GLY A 26 1.82 10.13 -5.35
CA GLY A 26 1.22 11.47 -5.24
C GLY A 26 2.00 12.45 -4.34
N LEU A 27 2.99 11.99 -3.57
CA LEU A 27 3.87 12.85 -2.77
C LEU A 27 5.09 13.37 -3.56
N THR A 28 5.31 12.88 -4.78
CA THR A 28 6.46 13.29 -5.59
C THR A 28 6.17 14.55 -6.39
N GLU A 29 7.18 15.41 -6.59
CA GLU A 29 7.02 16.71 -7.28
C GLU A 29 6.29 16.65 -8.64
N PRO A 30 6.54 15.67 -9.54
CA PRO A 30 5.82 15.60 -10.82
C PRO A 30 4.32 15.31 -10.70
N PHE A 31 3.90 14.80 -9.55
CA PHE A 31 2.58 14.22 -9.31
C PHE A 31 1.84 14.87 -8.13
N ASP A 32 2.48 15.81 -7.43
CA ASP A 32 1.86 16.60 -6.37
C ASP A 32 0.67 17.39 -6.92
N ASN A 33 -0.49 17.17 -6.31
CA ASN A 33 -1.73 17.78 -6.70
C ASN A 33 -2.23 18.72 -5.61
N HIS A 34 -2.03 20.02 -5.82
CA HIS A 34 -2.51 21.06 -4.89
C HIS A 34 -4.03 21.12 -4.64
N ARG A 35 -4.84 20.29 -5.32
CA ARG A 35 -6.30 20.24 -5.18
C ARG A 35 -6.86 18.92 -4.68
N LEU A 36 -6.07 17.84 -4.72
CA LEU A 36 -6.49 16.52 -4.29
C LEU A 36 -5.58 16.02 -3.17
N PRO A 37 -6.09 15.26 -2.21
CA PRO A 37 -5.25 14.47 -1.31
C PRO A 37 -4.28 13.58 -2.10
N PHE A 38 -3.09 13.35 -1.55
CA PHE A 38 -2.03 12.65 -2.27
C PHE A 38 -2.40 11.19 -2.60
N GLU A 39 -3.19 10.53 -1.76
CA GLU A 39 -3.66 9.17 -1.99
C GLU A 39 -4.66 9.09 -3.14
N GLU A 40 -5.48 10.15 -3.33
CA GLU A 40 -6.39 10.23 -4.48
C GLU A 40 -5.61 10.47 -5.78
N ALA A 41 -4.60 11.36 -5.74
CA ALA A 41 -3.72 11.58 -6.87
C ALA A 41 -2.90 10.33 -7.23
N GLY A 42 -2.33 9.65 -6.23
CA GLY A 42 -1.60 8.39 -6.37
C GLY A 42 -2.48 7.27 -6.95
N GLY A 43 -3.73 7.16 -6.47
CA GLY A 43 -4.71 6.22 -6.99
C GLY A 43 -5.01 6.42 -8.47
N HIS A 44 -5.23 7.67 -8.91
CA HIS A 44 -5.42 7.98 -10.33
C HIS A 44 -4.19 7.60 -11.18
N LEU A 45 -2.98 7.82 -10.68
CA LEU A 45 -1.76 7.41 -11.39
C LEU A 45 -1.65 5.89 -11.51
N ALA A 46 -1.95 5.16 -10.44
CA ALA A 46 -1.98 3.70 -10.48
C ALA A 46 -3.02 3.16 -11.47
N TRP A 47 -4.19 3.81 -11.57
CA TRP A 47 -5.19 3.50 -12.60
C TRP A 47 -4.63 3.68 -14.02
N VAL A 48 -3.92 4.79 -14.27
CA VAL A 48 -3.29 5.06 -15.57
C VAL A 48 -2.23 4.00 -15.88
N PHE A 49 -1.35 3.67 -14.93
CA PHE A 49 -0.32 2.66 -15.12
C PHE A 49 -0.90 1.26 -15.38
N GLY A 50 -1.90 0.84 -14.60
CA GLY A 50 -2.58 -0.44 -14.81
C GLY A 50 -3.21 -0.52 -16.20
N THR A 51 -3.90 0.54 -16.61
CA THR A 51 -4.52 0.63 -17.95
C THR A 51 -3.48 0.60 -19.06
N ALA A 52 -2.39 1.35 -18.91
CA ALA A 52 -1.29 1.36 -19.87
C ALA A 52 -0.56 0.01 -19.95
N ALA A 53 -0.52 -0.75 -18.86
CA ALA A 53 0.00 -2.11 -18.80
C ALA A 53 -0.95 -3.16 -19.39
N GLY A 54 -2.16 -2.77 -19.81
CA GLY A 54 -3.14 -3.66 -20.42
C GLY A 54 -4.04 -4.39 -19.43
N TRP A 55 -4.11 -3.95 -18.18
CA TRP A 55 -5.06 -4.52 -17.22
C TRP A 55 -6.52 -4.25 -17.62
N PRO A 56 -7.45 -5.17 -17.29
CA PRO A 56 -8.87 -4.89 -17.39
C PRO A 56 -9.23 -3.65 -16.57
N ALA A 57 -10.19 -2.86 -17.05
CA ALA A 57 -10.61 -1.61 -16.41
C ALA A 57 -10.96 -1.78 -14.93
N GLN A 58 -11.55 -2.92 -14.56
CA GLN A 58 -11.89 -3.24 -13.18
C GLN A 58 -10.66 -3.39 -12.29
N ARG A 59 -9.57 -3.98 -12.80
CA ARG A 59 -8.32 -4.14 -12.04
C ARG A 59 -7.59 -2.81 -11.89
N SER A 60 -7.59 -1.97 -12.93
CA SER A 60 -7.08 -0.59 -12.85
C SER A 60 -7.88 0.26 -11.86
N ALA A 61 -9.21 0.15 -11.84
CA ALA A 61 -10.06 0.81 -10.84
C ALA A 61 -9.74 0.31 -9.43
N ARG A 62 -9.52 -1.00 -9.30
CA ARG A 62 -9.26 -1.62 -8.01
C ARG A 62 -7.96 -1.15 -7.36
N VAL A 63 -6.86 -1.02 -8.11
CA VAL A 63 -5.61 -0.50 -7.54
C VAL A 63 -5.76 0.95 -7.07
N SER A 64 -6.55 1.76 -7.79
CA SER A 64 -6.85 3.13 -7.38
C SER A 64 -7.65 3.19 -6.08
N GLU A 65 -8.61 2.27 -5.90
CA GLU A 65 -9.41 2.17 -4.68
C GLU A 65 -8.56 1.76 -3.47
N ILE A 66 -7.71 0.73 -3.63
CA ILE A 66 -6.80 0.26 -2.58
C ILE A 66 -5.89 1.39 -2.08
N ILE A 67 -5.31 2.14 -3.02
CA ILE A 67 -4.49 3.30 -2.67
C ILE A 67 -5.36 4.38 -2.02
N GLY A 68 -6.54 4.71 -2.54
CA GLY A 68 -7.40 5.72 -1.90
C GLY A 68 -7.75 5.37 -0.44
N LEU A 69 -8.03 4.09 -0.16
CA LEU A 69 -8.42 3.61 1.16
C LEU A 69 -7.28 3.56 2.18
N HIS A 70 -6.01 3.56 1.77
CA HIS A 70 -4.89 3.41 2.72
C HIS A 70 -4.76 4.57 3.72
N MET A 71 -5.35 5.74 3.41
CA MET A 71 -5.41 6.91 4.30
C MET A 71 -6.79 7.16 4.91
N ARG A 72 -7.76 6.26 4.69
CA ARG A 72 -9.13 6.39 5.22
C ARG A 72 -9.32 5.52 6.47
N ASP A 73 -10.56 5.46 6.94
CA ASP A 73 -10.92 4.58 8.06
C ASP A 73 -10.53 3.12 7.76
N ASP A 74 -10.07 2.41 8.79
CA ASP A 74 -9.59 1.03 8.68
C ASP A 74 -10.66 0.13 8.03
N VAL A 75 -10.23 -0.65 7.04
CA VAL A 75 -11.06 -1.71 6.43
C VAL A 75 -10.65 -3.08 6.98
N THR A 76 -11.63 -3.97 7.13
CA THR A 76 -11.35 -5.32 7.61
C THR A 76 -10.79 -6.18 6.48
N ALA A 77 -9.93 -7.15 6.82
CA ALA A 77 -9.41 -8.10 5.83
C ALA A 77 -10.49 -8.96 5.15
N ALA A 78 -11.67 -9.10 5.78
CA ALA A 78 -12.79 -9.84 5.22
C ALA A 78 -13.54 -9.02 4.15
N ASP A 79 -13.60 -7.70 4.31
CA ASP A 79 -14.24 -6.80 3.36
C ASP A 79 -13.30 -6.45 2.20
N ASP A 80 -12.04 -6.17 2.53
CA ASP A 80 -11.03 -5.73 1.57
C ASP A 80 -9.62 -6.15 2.02
N PRO A 81 -9.09 -7.29 1.54
CA PRO A 81 -7.83 -7.82 2.01
C PRO A 81 -6.62 -6.98 1.56
N GLU A 82 -6.57 -6.50 0.32
CA GLU A 82 -5.42 -5.71 -0.15
C GLU A 82 -5.32 -4.35 0.54
N SER A 83 -6.44 -3.65 0.72
CA SER A 83 -6.48 -2.36 1.42
C SER A 83 -6.13 -2.54 2.89
N HIS A 84 -6.65 -3.58 3.55
CA HIS A 84 -6.29 -3.90 4.92
C HIS A 84 -4.79 -4.14 5.09
N LEU A 85 -4.21 -4.96 4.21
CA LEU A 85 -2.77 -5.25 4.25
C LEU A 85 -1.93 -4.00 4.00
N LEU A 86 -2.38 -3.09 3.13
CA LEU A 86 -1.68 -1.84 2.86
C LEU A 86 -1.73 -0.91 4.08
N GLN A 87 -2.90 -0.74 4.71
CA GLN A 87 -3.07 0.04 5.94
C GLN A 87 -2.21 -0.50 7.09
N VAL A 88 -2.14 -1.83 7.25
CA VAL A 88 -1.29 -2.47 8.27
C VAL A 88 0.18 -2.18 8.00
N ALA A 89 0.64 -2.34 6.76
CA ALA A 89 2.04 -2.13 6.40
C ALA A 89 2.46 -0.67 6.57
N THR A 90 1.68 0.29 6.06
CA THR A 90 1.99 1.73 6.15
C THR A 90 1.94 2.21 7.59
N SER A 91 0.96 1.79 8.38
CA SER A 91 0.86 2.20 9.79
C SER A 91 1.98 1.62 10.66
N TRP A 92 2.50 0.43 10.33
CA TRP A 92 3.69 -0.11 10.97
C TRP A 92 4.93 0.67 10.58
N ASP A 93 5.13 0.95 9.30
CA ASP A 93 6.35 1.63 8.81
C ASP A 93 6.42 3.11 9.22
N VAL A 94 5.30 3.82 9.21
CA VAL A 94 5.24 5.27 9.49
C VAL A 94 5.13 5.56 10.98
N ALA A 95 4.27 4.83 11.70
CA ALA A 95 3.89 5.14 13.08
C ALA A 95 4.27 4.06 14.09
N GLY A 96 4.91 2.97 13.64
CA GLY A 96 5.31 1.87 14.51
C GLY A 96 4.13 1.14 15.14
N ARG A 97 2.95 1.13 14.50
CA ARG A 97 1.76 0.48 15.05
C ARG A 97 1.86 -1.05 14.97
N ARG A 98 1.28 -1.72 15.97
CA ARG A 98 1.17 -3.18 16.06
C ARG A 98 2.51 -3.94 15.87
N PRO A 99 3.62 -3.51 16.48
CA PRO A 99 4.92 -4.17 16.28
C PRO A 99 4.91 -5.66 16.69
N GLU A 100 4.02 -6.04 17.60
CA GLU A 100 3.79 -7.41 18.05
C GLU A 100 3.22 -8.35 16.97
N GLU A 101 2.61 -7.80 15.92
CA GLU A 101 2.06 -8.59 14.80
C GLU A 101 3.13 -9.03 13.80
N PHE A 102 4.37 -8.56 13.97
CA PHE A 102 5.49 -8.84 13.09
C PHE A 102 6.59 -9.63 13.82
N PRO A 103 7.31 -10.52 13.11
CA PRO A 103 8.49 -11.15 13.67
C PRO A 103 9.50 -10.11 14.17
N PRO A 104 10.14 -10.33 15.33
CA PRO A 104 11.03 -9.34 15.93
C PRO A 104 12.24 -8.99 15.05
N ASP A 105 12.65 -9.91 14.18
CA ASP A 105 13.75 -9.77 13.21
C ASP A 105 13.31 -9.20 11.84
N ALA A 106 12.00 -9.14 11.55
CA ALA A 106 11.50 -8.72 10.24
C ALA A 106 11.92 -7.30 9.87
N ARG A 107 11.90 -6.38 10.84
CA ARG A 107 12.34 -4.99 10.63
C ARG A 107 13.81 -4.93 10.25
N GLU A 108 14.68 -5.65 10.97
CA GLU A 108 16.11 -5.68 10.68
C GLU A 108 16.40 -6.26 9.29
N GLU A 109 15.71 -7.35 8.92
CA GLU A 109 15.86 -7.98 7.60
C GLU A 109 15.44 -7.05 6.46
N ILE A 110 14.30 -6.34 6.61
CA ILE A 110 13.80 -5.38 5.61
C ILE A 110 14.77 -4.21 5.50
N LEU A 111 15.17 -3.60 6.62
CA LEU A 111 16.03 -2.42 6.61
C LEU A 111 17.46 -2.70 6.12
N ALA A 112 17.94 -3.94 6.23
CA ALA A 112 19.21 -4.35 5.63
C ALA A 112 19.19 -4.29 4.09
N ARG A 113 18.02 -4.48 3.46
CA ARG A 113 17.85 -4.41 2.00
C ARG A 113 17.28 -3.07 1.53
N HIS A 114 16.45 -2.44 2.35
CA HIS A 114 15.74 -1.19 2.07
C HIS A 114 15.94 -0.21 3.24
N PRO A 115 17.09 0.48 3.32
CA PRO A 115 17.36 1.43 4.39
C PRO A 115 16.35 2.58 4.38
N ARG A 116 15.97 3.11 5.57
CA ARG A 116 15.03 4.25 5.69
C ARG A 116 15.59 5.55 5.11
N LEU A 117 16.91 5.64 4.95
CA LEU A 117 17.60 6.88 4.61
C LEU A 117 17.25 7.97 5.64
N ASP A 118 16.68 9.10 5.20
CA ASP A 118 16.27 10.21 6.05
C ASP A 118 14.81 10.09 6.57
N PHE A 119 14.13 8.98 6.29
CA PHE A 119 12.77 8.73 6.77
C PHE A 119 12.79 8.34 8.26
N PRO A 120 12.09 9.09 9.15
CA PRO A 120 12.19 8.95 10.61
C PRO A 120 11.73 7.59 11.14
#